data_AF-A0A0G4NHZ1-F1
#
_entry.id   AF-A0A0G4NHZ1-F1
#
_cell.length_a   1.000
_cell.length_b   1.000
_cell.length_c   1.000
_cell.angle_alpha   90.00
_cell.angle_beta   90.00
_cell.angle_gamma   90.00
#
_symmetry.space_group_name_H-M   'P 1'
#
loop_
_entity.id
_entity.type
_entity.pdbx_description
1 polymer ?
#
loop_
_entity_poly.entity_id
_entity_poly.type
_entity_poly.pdbx_seq_one_letter_code
_entity_poly.pdbx_strand_id
1 'polypeptide(L)'
;EAAEVLAIATACKDYGNRAFKAGDPALGLEKYQKGIRYLNEEPDLEALPEADRPAFQAQLDALRFALNNNSALLALKLETFDDAHRFADAALAAADKPAATVKDADRAKALYRRGFASVRLKDEEAA
;
A
#
# COMPACT_ATOMS: atom_id res chain seq x y z
N GLU A 1 -7.13 -3.77 19.88
CA GLU A 1 -7.56 -3.03 18.69
C GLU A 1 -6.47 -2.94 17.63
N ALA A 2 -5.34 -2.25 17.87
CA ALA A 2 -4.27 -2.09 16.88
C ALA A 2 -3.64 -3.41 16.36
N ALA A 3 -3.38 -4.37 17.26
CA ALA A 3 -2.85 -5.69 16.88
C ALA A 3 -3.80 -6.46 15.94
N GLU A 4 -5.10 -6.31 16.14
CA GLU A 4 -6.12 -6.95 15.30
C GLU A 4 -6.20 -6.29 13.92
N VAL A 5 -6.17 -4.96 13.87
CA VAL A 5 -6.08 -4.20 12.61
C VAL A 5 -4.86 -4.63 11.79
N LEU A 6 -3.69 -4.73 12.42
CA LEU A 6 -2.47 -5.19 11.76
C LEU A 6 -2.62 -6.63 11.22
N ALA A 7 -3.21 -7.53 12.02
CA ALA A 7 -3.44 -8.92 11.61
C ALA A 7 -4.41 -9.01 10.42
N ILE A 8 -5.53 -8.30 10.45
CA ILE A 8 -6.53 -8.31 9.38
C ILE A 8 -5.98 -7.70 8.10
N ALA A 9 -5.29 -6.55 8.19
CA ALA A 9 -4.68 -5.91 7.03
C ALA A 9 -3.57 -6.79 6.42
N THR A 10 -2.81 -7.51 7.24
CA THR A 10 -1.81 -8.48 6.79
C THR A 10 -2.47 -9.66 6.08
N ALA A 11 -3.54 -10.22 6.64
CA ALA A 11 -4.30 -11.28 5.98
C ALA A 11 -4.84 -10.81 4.63
N CYS A 12 -5.37 -9.58 4.56
CA CYS A 12 -5.84 -8.97 3.30
C CYS A 12 -4.72 -8.89 2.25
N LYS A 13 -3.49 -8.50 2.63
CA LYS A 13 -2.32 -8.54 1.75
C LYS A 13 -2.04 -9.95 1.23
N ASP A 14 -2.07 -10.96 2.09
CA ASP A 14 -1.77 -12.35 1.71
C ASP A 14 -2.85 -12.96 0.82
N TYR A 15 -4.12 -12.62 1.05
CA TYR A 15 -5.22 -12.96 0.14
C TYR A 15 -5.04 -12.28 -1.23
N GLY A 16 -4.74 -10.98 -1.26
CA GLY A 16 -4.52 -10.25 -2.49
C GLY A 16 -3.35 -10.81 -3.32
N ASN A 17 -2.25 -11.17 -2.64
CA ASN A 17 -1.09 -11.81 -3.27
C ASN A 17 -1.46 -13.17 -3.90
N ARG A 18 -2.29 -13.97 -3.22
CA ARG A 18 -2.76 -15.26 -3.74
C ARG A 18 -3.68 -15.09 -4.94
N ALA A 19 -4.66 -14.19 -4.86
CA ALA A 19 -5.57 -13.88 -5.97
C ALA A 19 -4.80 -13.41 -7.21
N PHE A 20 -3.84 -12.50 -7.03
CA PHE A 20 -3.01 -12.03 -8.14
C PHE A 20 -2.17 -13.16 -8.76
N LYS A 21 -1.55 -14.02 -7.95
CA LYS A 21 -0.81 -15.19 -8.44
C LYS A 21 -1.71 -16.21 -9.15
N ALA A 22 -2.98 -16.28 -8.80
CA ALA A 22 -3.99 -17.11 -9.46
C ALA A 22 -4.55 -16.47 -10.76
N GLY A 23 -4.07 -15.30 -11.15
CA GLY A 23 -4.52 -14.62 -12.38
C GLY A 23 -5.74 -13.72 -12.21
N ASP A 24 -6.13 -13.41 -10.97
CA ASP A 24 -7.27 -12.53 -10.68
C ASP A 24 -6.80 -11.20 -10.05
N PRO A 25 -6.37 -10.23 -10.88
CA PRO A 25 -5.94 -8.92 -10.40
C PRO A 25 -7.08 -8.08 -9.83
N ALA A 26 -8.34 -8.29 -10.23
CA ALA A 26 -9.48 -7.55 -9.72
C ALA A 26 -9.78 -7.94 -8.27
N LEU A 27 -9.86 -9.25 -7.99
CA LEU A 27 -10.00 -9.75 -6.63
C LEU A 27 -8.79 -9.38 -5.78
N GLY A 28 -7.59 -9.44 -6.35
CA GLY A 28 -6.36 -9.01 -5.68
C GLY A 28 -6.44 -7.56 -5.18
N LEU A 29 -6.89 -6.66 -6.06
CA LEU A 29 -7.04 -5.23 -5.75
C LEU A 29 -8.10 -5.00 -4.67
N GLU A 30 -9.25 -5.67 -4.77
CA GLU A 30 -10.32 -5.57 -3.76
C GLU A 30 -9.81 -5.92 -2.35
N LYS A 31 -8.98 -6.97 -2.23
CA LYS A 31 -8.41 -7.37 -0.94
C LYS A 31 -7.37 -6.37 -0.45
N TYR A 32 -6.51 -5.82 -1.31
CA TYR A 32 -5.58 -4.78 -0.87
C TYR A 32 -6.30 -3.53 -0.38
N GLN A 33 -7.32 -3.07 -1.11
CA GLN A 33 -8.14 -1.93 -0.71
C GLN A 33 -8.87 -2.19 0.62
N LYS A 34 -9.33 -3.42 0.86
CA LYS A 34 -9.88 -3.81 2.17
C LYS A 34 -8.85 -3.64 3.28
N GLY A 35 -7.61 -4.11 3.10
CA GLY A 35 -6.54 -3.92 4.06
C GLY A 35 -6.23 -2.43 4.32
N ILE A 36 -6.24 -1.60 3.29
CA ILE A 36 -6.03 -0.15 3.40
C ILE A 36 -7.14 0.50 4.25
N ARG A 37 -8.41 0.09 4.07
CA ARG A 37 -9.52 0.60 4.88
C ARG A 37 -9.31 0.35 6.38
N TYR A 38 -8.91 -0.86 6.76
CA TYR A 38 -8.57 -1.17 8.16
C TYR A 38 -7.43 -0.30 8.70
N LEU A 39 -6.38 -0.06 7.91
CA LEU A 39 -5.28 0.81 8.36
C LEU A 39 -5.72 2.27 8.50
N ASN A 40 -6.70 2.72 7.70
CA ASN A 40 -7.23 4.09 7.72
C ASN A 40 -8.20 4.34 8.88
N GLU A 41 -8.57 3.32 9.64
CA GLU A 41 -9.28 3.49 10.92
C GLU A 41 -8.35 4.05 12.02
N GLU A 42 -7.07 4.31 11.70
CA GLU A 42 -6.06 4.87 12.61
C GLU A 42 -6.01 4.12 13.94
N PRO A 43 -5.57 2.85 13.92
CA PRO A 43 -5.61 1.98 15.09
C PRO A 43 -4.96 2.61 16.31
N ASP A 44 -5.70 2.65 17.43
CA ASP A 44 -5.23 3.23 18.68
C ASP A 44 -4.05 2.43 19.26
N LEU A 45 -2.90 3.10 19.39
CA LEU A 45 -1.67 2.56 19.94
C LEU A 45 -1.55 2.79 21.45
N GLU A 46 -2.45 3.54 22.08
CA GLU A 46 -2.36 3.89 23.51
C GLU A 46 -2.40 2.64 24.42
N ALA A 47 -3.09 1.60 23.96
CA ALA A 47 -3.14 0.30 24.64
C ALA A 47 -1.80 -0.47 24.61
N LEU A 48 -0.82 -0.05 23.80
CA LEU A 48 0.51 -0.63 23.75
C LEU A 48 1.47 0.10 24.71
N PRO A 49 2.46 -0.60 25.29
CA PRO A 49 3.54 0.05 26.03
C PRO A 49 4.22 1.12 25.17
N GLU A 50 4.49 2.30 25.75
CA GLU A 50 5.09 3.45 25.05
C GLU A 50 6.35 3.07 24.26
N ALA A 51 7.20 2.20 24.83
CA ALA A 51 8.43 1.72 24.20
C ALA A 51 8.18 0.91 22.91
N ASP A 52 7.01 0.27 22.77
CA ASP A 52 6.67 -0.59 21.64
C ASP A 52 5.93 0.18 20.52
N ARG A 53 5.34 1.34 20.84
CA ARG A 53 4.53 2.13 19.89
C ARG A 53 5.31 2.51 18.62
N PRO A 54 6.58 2.98 18.67
CA PRO A 54 7.32 3.32 17.45
C PRO A 54 7.55 2.12 16.53
N ALA A 55 7.89 0.96 17.09
CA ALA A 55 8.09 -0.26 16.33
C ALA A 55 6.79 -0.76 15.70
N PHE A 56 5.67 -0.64 16.43
CA PHE A 56 4.35 -0.99 15.91
C PHE A 56 3.90 -0.04 14.79
N GLN A 57 4.11 1.27 14.96
CA GLN A 57 3.85 2.27 13.94
C GLN A 57 4.64 2.00 12.65
N ALA A 58 5.92 1.63 12.78
CA ALA A 58 6.75 1.22 11.65
C ALA A 58 6.17 0.03 10.87
N GLN A 59 5.56 -0.95 11.57
CA GLN A 59 4.90 -2.08 10.92
C GLN A 59 3.63 -1.66 10.16
N LEU A 60 2.82 -0.78 10.75
CA LEU A 60 1.63 -0.24 10.11
C LEU A 60 1.99 0.55 8.84
N ASP A 61 3.02 1.39 8.90
CA ASP A 61 3.46 2.19 7.76
C ASP A 61 4.09 1.33 6.66
N ALA A 62 4.90 0.32 7.02
CA ALA A 62 5.43 -0.64 6.07
C ALA A 62 4.33 -1.45 5.38
N LEU A 63 3.28 -1.84 6.11
CA LEU A 63 2.13 -2.54 5.55
C LEU A 63 1.31 -1.63 4.64
N ARG A 64 1.08 -0.36 5.04
CA ARG A 64 0.41 0.65 4.23
C ARG A 64 1.16 0.90 2.92
N PHE A 65 2.49 1.00 2.97
CA PHE A 65 3.33 1.08 1.78
C PHE A 65 3.10 -0.14 0.87
N ALA A 66 3.21 -1.36 1.41
CA ALA A 66 3.11 -2.58 0.63
C ALA A 66 1.73 -2.73 -0.05
N LEU A 67 0.64 -2.45 0.67
CA LEU A 67 -0.72 -2.53 0.15
C LEU A 67 -0.96 -1.51 -0.98
N ASN A 68 -0.55 -0.25 -0.79
CA ASN A 68 -0.70 0.78 -1.82
C ASN A 68 0.18 0.49 -3.04
N ASN A 69 1.45 0.12 -2.82
CA ASN A 69 2.35 -0.19 -3.92
C ASN A 69 1.80 -1.36 -4.76
N ASN A 70 1.32 -2.43 -4.11
CA ASN A 70 0.70 -3.56 -4.82
C ASN A 70 -0.63 -3.19 -5.50
N SER A 71 -1.44 -2.33 -4.89
CA SER A 71 -2.66 -1.81 -5.51
C SER A 71 -2.35 -1.04 -6.80
N ALA A 72 -1.30 -0.21 -6.79
CA ALA A 72 -0.84 0.49 -7.99
C ALA A 72 -0.47 -0.48 -9.12
N LEU A 73 0.23 -1.58 -8.80
CA LEU A 73 0.55 -2.61 -9.80
C LEU A 73 -0.70 -3.25 -10.41
N LEU A 74 -1.70 -3.59 -9.58
CA LEU A 74 -2.91 -4.23 -10.07
C LEU A 74 -3.79 -3.26 -10.84
N ALA A 75 -3.87 -2.01 -10.41
CA ALA A 75 -4.53 -0.94 -11.15
C ALA A 75 -3.88 -0.73 -12.54
N LEU A 76 -2.55 -0.76 -12.65
CA LEU A 76 -1.88 -0.74 -13.96
C LEU A 76 -2.26 -1.92 -14.86
N LYS A 77 -2.41 -3.12 -14.28
CA LYS A 77 -2.82 -4.33 -15.02
C LYS A 77 -4.29 -4.30 -15.45
N LEU A 78 -5.13 -3.59 -14.70
CA LEU A 78 -6.54 -3.37 -14.99
C LEU A 78 -6.78 -2.12 -15.84
N GLU A 79 -5.70 -1.40 -16.21
CA GLU A 79 -5.74 -0.16 -16.98
C GLU A 79 -6.55 0.98 -16.33
N THR A 80 -6.71 0.94 -15.01
CA THR A 80 -7.29 2.05 -14.21
C THR A 80 -6.15 2.98 -13.78
N PHE A 81 -5.65 3.79 -14.72
CA PHE A 81 -4.40 4.55 -14.55
C PHE A 81 -4.49 5.66 -13.49
N ASP A 82 -5.65 6.29 -13.33
CA ASP A 82 -5.95 7.26 -12.27
C ASP A 82 -5.79 6.63 -10.89
N ASP A 83 -6.36 5.43 -10.69
CA ASP A 83 -6.21 4.66 -9.47
C ASP A 83 -4.74 4.23 -9.26
N ALA A 84 -4.06 3.81 -10.32
CA ALA A 84 -2.66 3.42 -10.23
C ALA A 84 -1.76 4.58 -9.75
N HIS A 85 -1.99 5.78 -10.29
CA HIS A 85 -1.29 6.99 -9.87
C HIS A 85 -1.56 7.30 -8.39
N ARG A 86 -2.84 7.34 -8.00
CA ARG A 86 -3.26 7.62 -6.62
C ARG A 86 -2.69 6.62 -5.61
N PHE A 87 -2.69 5.34 -5.93
CA PHE A 87 -2.08 4.31 -5.08
C PHE A 87 -0.56 4.44 -5.01
N ALA A 88 0.11 4.79 -6.11
CA ALA A 88 1.55 5.00 -6.10
C ALA A 88 1.96 6.20 -5.24
N ASP A 89 1.22 7.31 -5.30
CA ASP A 89 1.43 8.46 -4.42
C ASP A 89 1.21 8.12 -2.95
N ALA A 90 0.12 7.41 -2.63
CA ALA A 90 -0.15 6.96 -1.26
C ALA A 90 0.95 6.01 -0.74
N ALA A 91 1.54 5.18 -1.61
CA ALA A 91 2.69 4.37 -1.25
C ALA A 91 3.90 5.25 -0.92
N LEU A 92 4.24 6.21 -1.78
CA LEU A 92 5.38 7.12 -1.56
C LEU A 92 5.21 7.95 -0.28
N ALA A 93 4.01 8.50 -0.04
CA ALA A 93 3.68 9.21 1.19
C ALA A 93 3.86 8.33 2.44
N ALA A 94 3.52 7.04 2.37
CA ALA A 94 3.77 6.10 3.46
C ALA A 94 5.28 5.80 3.65
N ALA A 95 6.06 5.76 2.56
CA ALA A 95 7.50 5.57 2.62
C ALA A 95 8.27 6.77 3.18
N ASP A 96 7.72 7.97 3.04
CA ASP A 96 8.34 9.22 3.52
C ASP A 96 8.07 9.50 5.01
N LYS A 97 7.28 8.65 5.68
CA LYS A 97 7.03 8.77 7.13
C LYS A 97 8.28 8.43 7.95
N PRO A 98 8.53 9.10 9.09
CA PRO A 98 9.74 8.91 9.89
C PRO A 98 9.98 7.47 10.39
N ALA A 99 8.89 6.75 10.68
CA ALA A 99 8.96 5.37 11.18
C ALA A 99 9.02 4.31 10.05
N ALA A 100 8.83 4.71 8.78
CA ALA A 100 8.76 3.77 7.68
C ALA A 100 10.16 3.28 7.28
N THR A 101 10.34 1.96 7.25
CA THR A 101 11.54 1.34 6.67
C THR A 101 11.17 0.67 5.35
N VAL A 102 11.43 1.36 4.24
CA VAL A 102 11.15 0.87 2.88
C VAL A 102 12.46 0.72 2.12
N LYS A 103 12.63 -0.41 1.43
CA LYS A 103 13.82 -0.65 0.59
C LYS A 103 13.79 0.26 -0.63
N ASP A 104 14.95 0.78 -1.04
CA ASP A 104 15.07 1.63 -2.24
C ASP A 104 14.48 0.97 -3.49
N ALA A 105 14.72 -0.34 -3.66
CA ALA A 105 14.16 -1.11 -4.77
C ALA A 105 12.62 -1.13 -4.78
N ASP A 106 11.98 -1.11 -3.61
CA ASP A 106 10.52 -1.08 -3.54
C ASP A 106 9.98 0.34 -3.74
N ARG A 107 10.69 1.36 -3.24
CA ARG A 107 10.37 2.77 -3.52
C ARG A 107 10.49 3.09 -5.02
N ALA A 108 11.52 2.57 -5.68
CA ALA A 108 11.72 2.68 -7.12
C ALA A 108 10.53 2.08 -7.90
N LYS A 109 9.96 0.95 -7.45
CA LYS A 109 8.75 0.38 -8.06
C LYS A 109 7.55 1.33 -7.95
N ALA A 110 7.37 2.00 -6.81
CA ALA A 110 6.29 2.95 -6.63
C ALA A 110 6.45 4.18 -7.57
N LEU A 111 7.66 4.73 -7.65
CA LEU A 111 8.00 5.82 -8.59
C LEU A 111 7.73 5.41 -10.04
N TYR A 112 8.22 4.24 -10.45
CA TYR A 112 7.97 3.70 -11.79
C TYR A 112 6.47 3.53 -12.09
N ARG A 113 5.71 2.98 -11.14
CA ARG A 113 4.26 2.78 -11.30
C ARG A 113 3.53 4.10 -11.47
N ARG A 114 3.92 5.13 -10.72
CA ARG A 114 3.39 6.49 -10.86
C ARG A 114 3.69 7.07 -12.24
N GLY A 115 4.96 7.14 -12.63
CA GLY A 115 5.36 7.72 -13.93
C GLY A 115 4.72 6.99 -15.11
N PHE A 116 4.65 5.65 -15.06
CA PHE A 116 3.96 4.87 -16.08
C PHE A 116 2.46 5.21 -16.17
N ALA A 117 1.80 5.42 -15.02
CA ALA A 117 0.40 5.86 -15.00
C ALA A 117 0.26 7.28 -15.58
N SER A 118 1.13 8.22 -15.23
CA SER A 118 1.14 9.60 -15.77
C SER A 118 1.25 9.61 -17.30
N VAL A 119 2.18 8.81 -17.86
CA VAL A 119 2.31 8.65 -19.32
C VAL A 119 1.00 8.17 -19.95
N ARG A 120 0.31 7.19 -19.34
CA ARG A 120 -0.96 6.66 -19.86
C ARG A 120 -2.11 7.67 -19.74
N LEU A 121 -2.05 8.56 -18.75
CA LEU A 121 -2.98 9.67 -18.57
C LEU A 121 -2.68 10.87 -19.47
N LYS A 122 -1.57 10.87 -20.21
CA LYS A 122 -1.05 12.02 -20.98
C LYS A 122 -0.75 13.24 -20.11
N ASP A 123 -0.42 12.98 -18.84
CA ASP A 123 0.15 13.99 -17.95
C ASP A 123 1.67 13.93 -18.11
N GLU A 124 2.16 14.63 -19.13
CA GLU A 124 3.59 14.62 -19.50
C GLU A 124 4.47 15.34 -18.45
N GLU A 125 3.90 16.20 -17.60
CA GLU A 125 4.63 16.94 -16.56
C GLU A 125 4.81 16.10 -15.28
N ALA A 126 3.86 15.20 -14.99
CA ALA A 126 3.94 14.25 -13.88
C ALA A 126 4.63 12.91 -14.23
N ALA A 127 5.03 12.70 -15.48
CA ALA A 127 5.66 11.48 -16.01
C ALA A 127 7.18 11.43 -15.80
#